data_AF-A0A351VKI5-F1
#
_entry.id   AF-A0A351VKI5-F1
#
_cell.length_a   1.000
_cell.length_b   1.000
_cell.length_c   1.000
_cell.angle_alpha   90.00
_cell.angle_beta   90.00
_cell.angle_gamma   90.00
#
_symmetry.space_group_name_H-M   'P 1'
#
loop_
_entity.id
_entity.type
_entity.pdbx_description
1 polymer ?
#
loop_
_entity_poly.entity_id
_entity_poly.type
_entity_poly.pdbx_seq_one_letter_code
_entity_poly.pdbx_strand_id
1 'polypeptide(L)'
;MEIEEEVTVKDIVNFYIKINDASKAKKEIAQLSSKDKAGAFEIIAASNATKDFRVEVARYFIYDLDARVRRKAEHFMEDLVPGWVTDPAESILKLLKSADGKGPAGRNSAVKFLFGIVDSSSLRETFMTLLNSRNRSLMMEIITILEDYIDCSRDEQEQVRIFDACLEIVVSDDADNNIKHHASNLLSVFFKKVSSTELGATLKRKYIERQVEKAEAVYRYLCSGASGLNSTFLADLLRPLNDGGSVYQIKILTYFRMILEKARIPEEADTVLDTYPDYWNQDEPPKDEKVRTICSRILRAVDELWEMTADEEVRALIIRIRFGEYANKRELLEQIRSKAEGERLSSAAQEKLSLMLQCFLHPEQEDVLKLQASQLLLFKIGDPASRLSALRYLASYLENKNLNYAEKGSIVTVVDELLAEKKLGGPVREKAQYLLFIADPERLKGEDDLKSVLAYLRGIAEGEGFASENARQRVLQSLTAVIAMANINEKLKKAAQYLEFKIRNPKDSPTWEALT
;
A
#
# COMPACT_ATOMS: atom_id res chain seq x y z
N MET A 1 29.93 26.37 -63.19
CA MET A 1 28.85 26.10 -62.22
C MET A 1 28.49 24.65 -62.43
N GLU A 2 29.12 23.75 -61.68
CA GLU A 2 28.73 22.33 -61.67
C GLU A 2 27.38 22.26 -60.95
N ILE A 3 26.36 21.78 -61.65
CA ILE A 3 25.06 21.50 -61.07
C ILE A 3 25.26 20.18 -60.33
N GLU A 4 25.33 20.20 -59.00
CA GLU A 4 25.23 18.99 -58.19
C GLU A 4 23.94 18.28 -58.59
N GLU A 5 24.04 17.04 -59.11
CA GLU A 5 22.87 16.22 -59.43
C GLU A 5 22.03 16.04 -58.16
N GLU A 6 20.79 16.53 -58.18
CA GLU A 6 19.84 16.32 -57.08
C GLU A 6 19.65 14.82 -56.87
N VAL A 7 20.04 14.33 -55.69
CA VAL A 7 19.89 12.93 -55.31
C VAL A 7 18.40 12.56 -55.35
N THR A 8 18.03 11.67 -56.26
CA THR A 8 16.62 11.31 -56.44
C THR A 8 16.17 10.29 -55.39
N VAL A 9 14.86 10.18 -55.15
CA VAL A 9 14.25 9.14 -54.30
C VAL A 9 14.73 7.74 -54.71
N LYS A 10 14.93 7.52 -56.01
CA LYS A 10 15.45 6.27 -56.56
C LYS A 10 16.89 6.00 -56.15
N ASP A 11 17.72 7.02 -56.05
CA ASP A 11 19.13 6.88 -55.64
C ASP A 11 19.23 6.57 -54.14
N ILE A 12 18.43 7.27 -53.32
CA ILE A 12 18.30 7.03 -51.87
C ILE A 12 17.87 5.59 -51.61
N VAL A 13 16.76 5.15 -52.23
CA VAL A 13 16.20 3.81 -51.99
C VAL A 13 17.13 2.70 -52.48
N ASN A 14 17.70 2.83 -53.69
CA ASN A 14 18.59 1.81 -54.24
C ASN A 14 19.90 1.68 -53.46
N PHE A 15 20.42 2.79 -52.91
CA PHE A 15 21.58 2.75 -52.03
C PHE A 15 21.32 1.85 -50.82
N TYR A 16 20.20 2.06 -50.13
CA TYR A 16 19.86 1.28 -48.94
C TYR A 16 19.52 -0.18 -49.22
N ILE A 17 18.90 -0.46 -50.37
CA ILE A 17 18.68 -1.84 -50.83
C ILE A 17 20.02 -2.54 -51.06
N LYS A 18 20.99 -1.86 -51.68
CA LYS A 18 22.31 -2.41 -52.00
C LYS A 18 23.10 -2.77 -50.75
N ILE A 19 23.02 -1.95 -49.70
CA ILE A 19 23.67 -2.22 -48.41
C ILE A 19 22.80 -3.05 -47.44
N ASN A 20 21.57 -3.39 -47.86
CA ASN A 20 20.58 -4.15 -47.09
C ASN A 20 20.33 -3.58 -45.67
N ASP A 21 20.31 -2.25 -45.54
CA ASP A 21 20.12 -1.53 -44.26
C ASP A 21 18.72 -0.92 -44.18
N ALA A 22 17.74 -1.75 -43.82
CA ALA A 22 16.33 -1.33 -43.70
C ALA A 22 16.11 -0.28 -42.60
N SER A 23 16.96 -0.28 -41.56
CA SER A 23 16.85 0.63 -40.42
C SER A 23 17.20 2.07 -40.78
N LYS A 24 18.19 2.27 -41.64
CA LYS A 24 18.48 3.60 -42.21
C LYS A 24 17.54 3.95 -43.34
N ALA A 25 17.18 2.98 -44.19
CA ALA A 25 16.22 3.18 -45.27
C ALA A 25 14.90 3.80 -44.77
N LYS A 26 14.31 3.23 -43.72
CA LYS A 26 13.04 3.73 -43.16
C LYS A 26 13.15 5.16 -42.63
N LYS A 27 14.28 5.52 -41.99
CA LYS A 27 14.51 6.88 -41.45
C LYS A 27 14.63 7.93 -42.56
N GLU A 28 15.35 7.61 -43.63
CA GLU A 28 15.48 8.55 -44.75
C GLU A 28 14.20 8.66 -45.57
N ILE A 29 13.53 7.53 -45.86
CA ILE A 29 12.22 7.55 -46.54
C ILE A 29 11.20 8.32 -45.70
N ALA A 30 11.27 8.28 -44.36
CA ALA A 30 10.35 8.99 -43.48
C ALA A 30 10.42 10.52 -43.62
N GLN A 31 11.58 11.05 -44.02
CA GLN A 31 11.82 12.48 -44.21
C GLN A 31 11.32 13.01 -45.57
N LEU A 32 10.95 12.11 -46.48
CA LEU A 32 10.46 12.47 -47.81
C LEU A 32 9.02 13.00 -47.76
N SER A 33 8.61 13.70 -48.82
CA SER A 33 7.21 14.09 -49.00
C SER A 33 6.30 12.85 -49.13
N SER A 34 5.00 12.95 -48.83
CA SER A 34 4.07 11.82 -48.98
C SER A 34 4.05 11.23 -50.40
N LYS A 35 4.25 12.08 -51.42
CA LYS A 35 4.34 11.65 -52.83
C LYS A 35 5.60 10.80 -53.06
N ASP A 36 6.71 11.24 -52.50
CA ASP A 36 8.01 10.58 -52.67
C ASP A 36 8.11 9.30 -51.82
N LYS A 37 7.49 9.26 -50.63
CA LYS A 37 7.27 8.03 -49.87
C LYS A 37 6.51 7.00 -50.68
N ALA A 38 5.40 7.40 -51.31
CA ALA A 38 4.60 6.51 -52.14
C ALA A 38 5.36 6.01 -53.39
N GLY A 39 6.26 6.83 -53.95
CA GLY A 39 7.17 6.44 -55.03
C GLY A 39 8.29 5.50 -54.57
N ALA A 40 8.81 5.68 -53.36
CA ALA A 40 9.79 4.78 -52.76
C ALA A 40 9.25 3.35 -52.64
N PHE A 41 7.98 3.18 -52.27
CA PHE A 41 7.34 1.85 -52.22
C PHE A 41 7.30 1.14 -53.57
N GLU A 42 7.03 1.87 -54.66
CA GLU A 42 7.03 1.29 -56.02
C GLU A 42 8.44 0.84 -56.43
N ILE A 43 9.45 1.62 -56.07
CA ILE A 43 10.86 1.28 -56.33
C ILE A 43 11.28 0.04 -55.52
N ILE A 44 10.92 -0.03 -54.23
CA ILE A 44 11.21 -1.18 -53.38
C ILE A 44 10.49 -2.44 -53.88
N ALA A 45 9.23 -2.32 -54.28
CA ALA A 45 8.44 -3.43 -54.83
C ALA A 45 9.07 -4.05 -56.07
N ALA A 46 9.53 -3.20 -56.99
CA ALA A 46 10.17 -3.61 -58.25
C ALA A 46 11.65 -4.01 -58.10
N SER A 47 12.26 -3.81 -56.93
CA SER A 47 13.67 -4.09 -56.69
C SER A 47 13.97 -5.56 -56.41
N ASN A 48 15.26 -5.89 -56.26
CA ASN A 48 15.74 -7.18 -55.75
C ASN A 48 15.95 -7.19 -54.21
N ALA A 49 15.35 -6.25 -53.47
CA ALA A 49 15.47 -6.21 -52.01
C ALA A 49 15.04 -7.53 -51.37
N THR A 50 15.71 -7.92 -50.28
CA THR A 50 15.36 -9.11 -49.50
C THR A 50 13.95 -8.98 -48.93
N LYS A 51 13.28 -10.12 -48.69
CA LYS A 51 11.94 -10.12 -48.08
C LYS A 51 11.94 -9.37 -46.75
N ASP A 52 12.93 -9.63 -45.91
CA ASP A 52 13.06 -9.00 -44.59
C ASP A 52 13.24 -7.48 -44.69
N PHE A 53 14.04 -7.00 -45.65
CA PHE A 53 14.18 -5.56 -45.91
C PHE A 53 12.85 -4.93 -46.29
N ARG A 54 12.12 -5.53 -47.25
CA ARG A 54 10.82 -5.00 -47.73
C ARG A 54 9.81 -4.93 -46.61
N VAL A 55 9.74 -5.99 -45.80
CA VAL A 55 8.83 -6.12 -44.67
C VAL A 55 9.16 -5.09 -43.58
N GLU A 56 10.43 -4.91 -43.23
CA GLU A 56 10.87 -3.95 -42.20
C GLU A 56 10.62 -2.49 -42.61
N VAL A 57 10.77 -2.16 -43.90
CA VAL A 57 10.41 -0.83 -44.43
C VAL A 57 8.90 -0.65 -44.48
N ALA A 58 8.15 -1.65 -44.96
CA ALA A 58 6.69 -1.61 -45.02
C ALA A 58 6.07 -1.40 -43.62
N ARG A 59 6.53 -2.17 -42.63
CA ARG A 59 6.16 -2.07 -41.20
C ARG A 59 6.17 -0.63 -40.70
N TYR A 60 7.19 0.15 -41.06
CA TYR A 60 7.33 1.53 -40.57
C TYR A 60 6.21 2.46 -41.06
N PHE A 61 5.65 2.20 -42.24
CA PHE A 61 4.69 3.10 -42.91
C PHE A 61 3.23 2.63 -42.86
N ILE A 62 2.93 1.48 -42.25
CA ILE A 62 1.53 1.02 -41.99
C ILE A 62 0.77 2.02 -41.09
N TYR A 63 1.48 2.87 -40.36
CA TYR A 63 0.89 3.90 -39.51
C TYR A 63 1.22 5.33 -39.98
N ASP A 64 1.62 5.50 -41.25
CA ASP A 64 1.90 6.85 -41.77
C ASP A 64 0.63 7.71 -41.71
N LEU A 65 0.83 9.00 -41.42
CA LEU A 65 -0.24 9.99 -41.34
C LEU A 65 -0.96 10.16 -42.69
N ASP A 66 -0.25 9.93 -43.80
CA ASP A 66 -0.82 9.97 -45.15
C ASP A 66 -1.49 8.63 -45.53
N ALA A 67 -2.80 8.68 -45.77
CA ALA A 67 -3.59 7.49 -46.10
C ALA A 67 -3.17 6.80 -47.41
N ARG A 68 -2.52 7.50 -48.36
CA ARG A 68 -2.05 6.90 -49.61
C ARG A 68 -0.79 6.07 -49.38
N VAL A 69 0.12 6.58 -48.55
CA VAL A 69 1.32 5.85 -48.13
C VAL A 69 0.92 4.63 -47.31
N ARG A 70 -0.04 4.81 -46.39
CA ARG A 70 -0.60 3.73 -45.58
C ARG A 70 -1.13 2.58 -46.42
N ARG A 71 -2.08 2.85 -47.33
CA ARG A 71 -2.67 1.81 -48.19
C ARG A 71 -1.65 1.06 -49.03
N LYS A 72 -0.60 1.76 -49.50
CA LYS A 72 0.50 1.12 -50.23
C LYS A 72 1.31 0.19 -49.33
N ALA A 73 1.65 0.63 -48.11
CA ALA A 73 2.33 -0.21 -47.13
C ALA A 73 1.47 -1.43 -46.73
N GLU A 74 0.16 -1.25 -46.56
CA GLU A 74 -0.82 -2.30 -46.27
C GLU A 74 -0.88 -3.35 -47.40
N HIS A 75 -1.08 -2.93 -48.66
CA HIS A 75 -1.06 -3.86 -49.81
C HIS A 75 0.28 -4.58 -49.93
N PHE A 76 1.38 -3.85 -49.68
CA PHE A 76 2.70 -4.44 -49.73
C PHE A 76 2.90 -5.50 -48.63
N MET A 77 2.24 -5.34 -47.47
CA MET A 77 2.24 -6.34 -46.40
C MET A 77 1.34 -7.54 -46.72
N GLU A 78 0.18 -7.34 -47.35
CA GLU A 78 -0.69 -8.43 -47.86
C GLU A 78 0.09 -9.37 -48.79
N ASP A 79 0.85 -8.78 -49.72
CA ASP A 79 1.65 -9.53 -50.71
C ASP A 79 2.83 -10.27 -50.06
N LEU A 80 3.46 -9.66 -49.06
CA LEU A 80 4.69 -10.20 -48.44
C LEU A 80 4.40 -11.18 -47.31
N VAL A 81 3.30 -11.03 -46.58
CA VAL A 81 2.96 -11.78 -45.37
C VAL A 81 1.63 -12.52 -45.59
N PRO A 82 1.67 -13.84 -45.90
CA PRO A 82 0.47 -14.62 -46.11
C PRO A 82 -0.49 -14.51 -44.91
N GLY A 83 -1.76 -14.15 -45.17
CA GLY A 83 -2.79 -14.06 -44.13
C GLY A 83 -2.85 -12.74 -43.35
N TRP A 84 -2.04 -11.74 -43.71
CA TRP A 84 -2.14 -10.39 -43.17
C TRP A 84 -3.45 -9.70 -43.62
N VAL A 85 -4.03 -8.93 -42.70
CA VAL A 85 -5.25 -8.11 -42.84
C VAL A 85 -5.02 -6.81 -42.06
N THR A 86 -5.76 -5.76 -42.38
CA THR A 86 -5.69 -4.48 -41.67
C THR A 86 -5.93 -4.60 -40.16
N ASP A 87 -6.77 -5.55 -39.69
CA ASP A 87 -6.90 -5.89 -38.26
C ASP A 87 -5.78 -6.85 -37.82
N PRO A 88 -4.89 -6.44 -36.91
CA PRO A 88 -3.83 -7.30 -36.40
C PRO A 88 -4.33 -8.56 -35.69
N ALA A 89 -5.46 -8.48 -34.95
CA ALA A 89 -6.01 -9.63 -34.23
C ALA A 89 -6.55 -10.67 -35.21
N GLU A 90 -7.29 -10.23 -36.23
CA GLU A 90 -7.81 -11.11 -37.27
C GLU A 90 -6.68 -11.78 -38.06
N SER A 91 -5.61 -11.03 -38.38
CA SER A 91 -4.41 -11.55 -39.05
C SER A 91 -3.75 -12.67 -38.27
N ILE A 92 -3.56 -12.47 -36.96
CA ILE A 92 -2.99 -13.48 -36.06
C ILE A 92 -3.89 -14.71 -35.99
N LEU A 93 -5.20 -14.52 -35.85
CA LEU A 93 -6.15 -15.64 -35.80
C LEU A 93 -6.21 -16.42 -37.12
N LYS A 94 -6.12 -15.75 -38.28
CA LYS A 94 -6.06 -16.39 -39.60
C LYS A 94 -4.80 -17.24 -39.74
N LEU A 95 -3.64 -16.72 -39.33
CA LEU A 95 -2.38 -17.47 -39.32
C LEU A 95 -2.42 -18.69 -38.39
N LEU A 96 -3.06 -18.58 -37.22
CA LEU A 96 -3.17 -19.70 -36.30
C LEU A 96 -4.14 -20.77 -36.80
N LYS A 97 -5.19 -20.35 -37.51
CA LYS A 97 -6.18 -21.25 -38.13
C LYS A 97 -5.72 -21.84 -39.46
N SER A 98 -4.75 -21.23 -40.16
CA SER A 98 -4.27 -21.75 -41.43
C SER A 98 -3.50 -23.06 -41.20
N ALA A 99 -3.91 -24.11 -41.92
CA ALA A 99 -3.30 -25.43 -41.87
C ALA A 99 -2.06 -25.52 -42.78
N ASP A 100 -1.28 -24.44 -42.90
CA ASP A 100 -0.21 -24.37 -43.89
C ASP A 100 1.01 -25.21 -43.47
N GLY A 101 1.54 -25.97 -44.43
CA GLY A 101 2.62 -26.96 -44.28
C GLY A 101 4.00 -26.45 -43.85
N LYS A 102 4.09 -25.29 -43.18
CA LYS A 102 5.35 -24.72 -42.63
C LYS A 102 5.66 -25.16 -41.19
N GLY A 103 4.81 -26.00 -40.59
CA GLY A 103 4.98 -26.53 -39.24
C GLY A 103 4.79 -25.48 -38.13
N PRO A 104 4.65 -25.90 -36.86
CA PRO A 104 4.34 -25.01 -35.74
C PRO A 104 5.36 -23.87 -35.54
N ALA A 105 6.65 -24.13 -35.79
CA ALA A 105 7.71 -23.14 -35.61
C ALA A 105 7.58 -21.95 -36.57
N GLY A 106 7.32 -22.20 -37.86
CA GLY A 106 7.18 -21.14 -38.86
C GLY A 106 5.93 -20.27 -38.62
N ARG A 107 4.84 -20.88 -38.14
CA ARG A 107 3.61 -20.18 -37.75
C ARG A 107 3.84 -19.28 -36.53
N ASN A 108 4.52 -19.79 -35.50
CA ASN A 108 4.83 -19.01 -34.30
C ASN A 108 5.74 -17.82 -34.63
N SER A 109 6.74 -17.99 -35.49
CA SER A 109 7.57 -16.88 -35.96
C SER A 109 6.76 -15.81 -36.70
N ALA A 110 5.78 -16.20 -37.51
CA ALA A 110 4.90 -15.26 -38.21
C ALA A 110 3.98 -14.50 -37.24
N VAL A 111 3.45 -15.17 -36.21
CA VAL A 111 2.66 -14.51 -35.16
C VAL A 111 3.49 -13.53 -34.34
N LYS A 112 4.73 -13.91 -33.96
CA LYS A 112 5.67 -12.99 -33.28
C LYS A 112 5.98 -11.76 -34.13
N PHE A 113 6.18 -11.98 -35.43
CA PHE A 113 6.38 -10.89 -36.38
C PHE A 113 5.17 -9.95 -36.42
N LEU A 114 3.93 -10.48 -36.42
CA LEU A 114 2.72 -9.64 -36.37
C LEU A 114 2.62 -8.84 -35.08
N PHE A 115 2.95 -9.41 -33.92
CA PHE A 115 3.00 -8.62 -32.68
C PHE A 115 4.04 -7.51 -32.73
N GLY A 116 5.17 -7.73 -33.41
CA GLY A 116 6.17 -6.71 -33.66
C GLY A 116 5.59 -5.53 -34.44
N ILE A 117 4.79 -5.77 -35.48
CA ILE A 117 4.28 -4.70 -36.34
C ILE A 117 3.14 -3.89 -35.73
N VAL A 118 2.35 -4.43 -34.78
CA VAL A 118 1.22 -3.69 -34.18
C VAL A 118 1.72 -2.44 -33.46
N ASP A 119 1.09 -1.29 -33.67
CA ASP A 119 1.36 -0.05 -32.94
C ASP A 119 0.95 -0.15 -31.47
N SER A 120 1.59 0.66 -30.61
CA SER A 120 1.30 0.64 -29.16
C SER A 120 -0.17 0.92 -28.84
N SER A 121 -0.83 1.79 -29.61
CA SER A 121 -2.24 2.16 -29.42
C SER A 121 -3.21 1.01 -29.71
N SER A 122 -2.94 0.20 -30.74
CA SER A 122 -3.83 -0.93 -31.10
C SER A 122 -3.47 -2.24 -30.41
N LEU A 123 -2.30 -2.30 -29.74
CA LEU A 123 -1.84 -3.53 -29.08
C LEU A 123 -2.76 -3.97 -27.95
N ARG A 124 -3.30 -3.03 -27.16
CA ARG A 124 -4.30 -3.31 -26.11
C ARG A 124 -5.55 -3.98 -26.69
N GLU A 125 -6.13 -3.38 -27.73
CA GLU A 125 -7.35 -3.91 -28.39
C GLU A 125 -7.10 -5.26 -29.06
N THR A 126 -5.91 -5.43 -29.65
CA THR A 126 -5.45 -6.70 -30.21
C THR A 126 -5.39 -7.78 -29.13
N PHE A 127 -4.76 -7.50 -27.98
CA PHE A 127 -4.71 -8.44 -26.86
C PHE A 127 -6.09 -8.74 -26.28
N MET A 128 -6.94 -7.73 -26.10
CA MET A 128 -8.33 -7.92 -25.66
C MET A 128 -9.07 -8.89 -26.58
N THR A 129 -8.95 -8.74 -27.90
CA THR A 129 -9.59 -9.60 -28.89
C THR A 129 -9.05 -11.02 -28.86
N LEU A 130 -7.73 -11.18 -28.79
CA LEU A 130 -7.08 -12.49 -28.79
C LEU A 130 -7.33 -13.27 -27.49
N LEU A 131 -7.27 -12.60 -26.34
CA LEU A 131 -7.49 -13.19 -25.02
C LEU A 131 -8.98 -13.45 -24.74
N ASN A 132 -9.90 -12.84 -25.50
CA ASN A 132 -11.33 -13.11 -25.43
C ASN A 132 -11.80 -14.24 -26.38
N SER A 133 -10.86 -14.98 -26.99
CA SER A 133 -11.19 -16.08 -27.90
C SER A 133 -11.99 -17.18 -27.19
N ARG A 134 -13.16 -17.56 -27.73
CA ARG A 134 -13.97 -18.68 -27.20
C ARG A 134 -13.27 -20.04 -27.32
N ASN A 135 -12.21 -20.15 -28.14
CA ASN A 135 -11.45 -21.38 -28.30
C ASN A 135 -10.25 -21.39 -27.33
N ARG A 136 -10.39 -22.15 -26.24
CA ARG A 136 -9.36 -22.29 -25.19
C ARG A 136 -8.02 -22.81 -25.72
N SER A 137 -8.01 -23.69 -26.72
CA SER A 137 -6.77 -24.22 -27.30
C SER A 137 -6.00 -23.14 -28.06
N LEU A 138 -6.70 -22.34 -28.87
CA LEU A 138 -6.10 -21.21 -29.58
C LEU A 138 -5.60 -20.14 -28.61
N MET A 139 -6.36 -19.86 -27.56
CA MET A 139 -5.95 -18.89 -26.54
C MET A 139 -4.67 -19.33 -25.82
N MET A 140 -4.58 -20.59 -25.40
CA MET A 140 -3.36 -21.12 -24.77
C MET A 140 -2.16 -21.07 -25.72
N GLU A 141 -2.36 -21.41 -27.00
CA GLU A 141 -1.31 -21.30 -28.01
C GLU A 141 -0.82 -19.85 -28.18
N ILE A 142 -1.73 -18.88 -28.22
CA ILE A 142 -1.40 -17.44 -28.28
C ILE A 142 -0.60 -17.02 -27.05
N ILE A 143 -1.02 -17.44 -25.85
CA ILE A 143 -0.30 -17.15 -24.60
C ILE A 143 1.11 -17.71 -24.67
N THR A 144 1.29 -18.97 -25.05
CA THR A 144 2.62 -19.58 -25.19
C THR A 144 3.49 -18.84 -26.22
N ILE A 145 2.93 -18.43 -27.36
CA ILE A 145 3.69 -17.64 -28.35
C ILE A 145 4.10 -16.28 -27.78
N LEU A 146 3.23 -15.62 -27.03
CA LEU A 146 3.51 -14.35 -26.37
C LEU A 146 4.56 -14.51 -25.28
N GLU A 147 4.48 -15.55 -24.46
CA GLU A 147 5.50 -15.88 -23.46
C GLU A 147 6.87 -16.10 -24.13
N ASP A 148 6.94 -16.95 -25.16
CA ASP A 148 8.18 -17.18 -25.91
C ASP A 148 8.68 -15.92 -26.63
N TYR A 149 7.79 -14.99 -26.97
CA TYR A 149 8.14 -13.73 -27.62
C TYR A 149 8.73 -12.75 -26.61
N ILE A 150 8.08 -12.63 -25.47
CA ILE A 150 8.55 -11.86 -24.32
C ILE A 150 9.92 -12.39 -23.90
N ASP A 151 10.11 -13.71 -23.81
CA ASP A 151 11.38 -14.34 -23.43
C ASP A 151 12.49 -14.12 -24.45
N CYS A 152 12.20 -14.24 -25.75
CA CYS A 152 13.21 -14.07 -26.80
C CYS A 152 13.53 -12.61 -27.15
N SER A 153 12.63 -11.64 -26.89
CA SER A 153 12.84 -10.25 -27.27
C SER A 153 14.02 -9.64 -26.50
N ARG A 154 14.95 -8.99 -27.22
CA ARG A 154 16.08 -8.23 -26.64
C ARG A 154 15.85 -6.73 -26.68
N ASP A 155 14.75 -6.28 -27.28
CA ASP A 155 14.41 -4.87 -27.43
C ASP A 155 13.60 -4.40 -26.22
N GLU A 156 14.18 -3.51 -25.42
CA GLU A 156 13.53 -2.96 -24.23
C GLU A 156 12.28 -2.15 -24.57
N GLN A 157 12.24 -1.45 -25.72
CA GLN A 157 11.08 -0.66 -26.11
C GLN A 157 9.88 -1.55 -26.45
N GLU A 158 10.15 -2.68 -27.11
CA GLU A 158 9.13 -3.68 -27.43
C GLU A 158 8.60 -4.36 -26.17
N GLN A 159 9.48 -4.67 -25.22
CA GLN A 159 9.09 -5.21 -23.90
C GLN A 159 8.20 -4.24 -23.12
N VAL A 160 8.56 -2.95 -23.04
CA VAL A 160 7.77 -1.91 -22.37
C VAL A 160 6.39 -1.78 -23.02
N ARG A 161 6.32 -1.82 -24.35
CA ARG A 161 5.05 -1.70 -25.09
C ARG A 161 4.07 -2.84 -24.78
N ILE A 162 4.56 -4.08 -24.80
CA ILE A 162 3.74 -5.27 -24.49
C ILE A 162 3.33 -5.25 -23.02
N PHE A 163 4.24 -4.86 -22.14
CA PHE A 163 3.97 -4.70 -20.71
C PHE A 163 2.86 -3.68 -20.47
N ASP A 164 2.93 -2.51 -21.11
CA ASP A 164 1.94 -1.44 -20.96
C ASP A 164 0.56 -1.89 -21.44
N ALA A 165 0.47 -2.57 -22.58
CA ALA A 165 -0.79 -3.12 -23.06
C ALA A 165 -1.40 -4.14 -22.08
N CYS A 166 -0.59 -5.01 -21.48
CA CYS A 166 -1.06 -5.96 -20.47
C CYS A 166 -1.49 -5.26 -19.18
N LEU A 167 -0.72 -4.26 -18.72
CA LEU A 167 -1.02 -3.47 -17.54
C LEU A 167 -2.34 -2.70 -17.70
N GLU A 168 -2.55 -2.06 -18.85
CA GLU A 168 -3.79 -1.35 -19.18
C GLU A 168 -5.02 -2.27 -19.14
N ILE A 169 -4.90 -3.51 -19.61
CA ILE A 169 -5.97 -4.52 -19.51
C ILE A 169 -6.27 -4.86 -18.04
N VAL A 170 -5.23 -5.07 -17.22
CA VAL A 170 -5.40 -5.45 -15.81
C VAL A 170 -6.10 -4.36 -15.01
N VAL A 171 -5.85 -3.07 -15.28
CA VAL A 171 -6.45 -1.94 -14.56
C VAL A 171 -7.75 -1.41 -15.17
N SER A 172 -8.15 -1.93 -16.34
CA SER A 172 -9.30 -1.47 -17.12
C SER A 172 -10.62 -1.96 -16.52
N ASP A 173 -11.67 -1.13 -16.55
CA ASP A 173 -13.00 -1.51 -16.04
C ASP A 173 -13.81 -2.32 -17.07
N ASP A 174 -13.53 -2.12 -18.35
CA ASP A 174 -14.19 -2.74 -19.51
C ASP A 174 -13.68 -4.15 -19.84
N ALA A 175 -12.61 -4.62 -19.18
CA ALA A 175 -12.06 -5.96 -19.41
C ALA A 175 -12.67 -7.03 -18.49
N ASP A 176 -13.07 -8.15 -19.08
CA ASP A 176 -13.56 -9.32 -18.36
C ASP A 176 -12.47 -9.92 -17.44
N ASN A 177 -12.90 -10.51 -16.32
CA ASN A 177 -11.99 -11.09 -15.32
C ASN A 177 -11.07 -12.19 -15.90
N ASN A 178 -11.54 -12.97 -16.88
CA ASN A 178 -10.72 -13.97 -17.55
C ASN A 178 -9.59 -13.34 -18.36
N ILE A 179 -9.89 -12.25 -19.08
CA ILE A 179 -8.90 -11.52 -19.88
C ILE A 179 -7.86 -10.87 -18.95
N LYS A 180 -8.32 -10.24 -17.86
CA LYS A 180 -7.46 -9.70 -16.80
C LYS A 180 -6.55 -10.77 -16.20
N HIS A 181 -7.06 -11.97 -15.94
CA HIS A 181 -6.27 -13.08 -15.44
C HIS A 181 -5.15 -13.48 -16.40
N HIS A 182 -5.46 -13.62 -17.70
CA HIS A 182 -4.44 -13.94 -18.71
C HIS A 182 -3.40 -12.82 -18.87
N ALA A 183 -3.82 -11.56 -18.89
CA ALA A 183 -2.90 -10.42 -18.91
C ALA A 183 -2.01 -10.39 -17.66
N SER A 184 -2.54 -10.71 -16.48
CA SER A 184 -1.77 -10.81 -15.23
C SER A 184 -0.73 -11.94 -15.27
N ASN A 185 -1.05 -13.07 -15.92
CA ASN A 185 -0.09 -14.16 -16.10
C ASN A 185 1.07 -13.73 -17.01
N LEU A 186 0.78 -13.02 -18.11
CA LEU A 186 1.81 -12.47 -18.99
C LEU A 186 2.72 -11.46 -18.24
N LEU A 187 2.14 -10.56 -17.43
CA LEU A 187 2.94 -9.66 -16.58
C LEU A 187 3.84 -10.41 -15.60
N SER A 188 3.40 -11.56 -15.08
CA SER A 188 4.21 -12.40 -14.20
C SER A 188 5.43 -13.00 -14.92
N VAL A 189 5.29 -13.34 -16.20
CA VAL A 189 6.41 -13.78 -17.06
C VAL A 189 7.40 -12.64 -17.27
N PHE A 190 6.92 -11.42 -17.52
CA PHE A 190 7.78 -10.24 -17.55
C PHE A 190 8.58 -10.10 -16.26
N PHE A 191 7.93 -10.09 -15.10
CA PHE A 191 8.63 -9.91 -13.83
C PHE A 191 9.67 -10.99 -13.54
N LYS A 192 9.46 -12.23 -13.99
CA LYS A 192 10.47 -13.29 -13.90
C LYS A 192 11.67 -13.01 -14.80
N LYS A 193 11.44 -12.54 -16.04
CA LYS A 193 12.50 -12.25 -16.99
C LYS A 193 13.36 -11.05 -16.57
N VAL A 194 12.73 -9.97 -16.13
CA VAL A 194 13.41 -8.71 -15.82
C VAL A 194 13.73 -8.52 -14.33
N SER A 195 13.54 -9.55 -13.49
CA SER A 195 13.66 -9.44 -12.03
C SER A 195 14.99 -8.87 -11.52
N SER A 196 16.08 -9.07 -12.25
CA SER A 196 17.43 -8.62 -11.90
C SER A 196 17.95 -7.47 -12.75
N THR A 197 17.11 -6.84 -13.56
CA THR A 197 17.50 -5.72 -14.45
C THR A 197 16.94 -4.38 -13.98
N GLU A 198 17.58 -3.29 -14.38
CA GLU A 198 17.11 -1.92 -14.10
C GLU A 198 15.74 -1.65 -14.74
N LEU A 199 15.54 -2.18 -15.95
CA LEU A 199 14.24 -2.15 -16.62
C LEU A 199 13.16 -2.82 -15.78
N GLY A 200 13.41 -4.00 -15.20
CA GLY A 200 12.43 -4.69 -14.38
C GLY A 200 12.09 -4.00 -13.08
N ALA A 201 13.06 -3.35 -12.44
CA ALA A 201 12.79 -2.48 -11.30
C ALA A 201 11.88 -1.31 -11.69
N THR A 202 12.11 -0.70 -12.86
CA THR A 202 11.30 0.40 -13.40
C THR A 202 9.89 -0.05 -13.75
N LEU A 203 9.75 -1.19 -14.43
CA LEU A 203 8.44 -1.77 -14.78
C LEU A 203 7.64 -2.20 -13.55
N LYS A 204 8.30 -2.81 -12.55
CA LYS A 204 7.65 -3.16 -11.28
C LYS A 204 7.14 -1.93 -10.55
N ARG A 205 7.94 -0.86 -10.49
CA ARG A 205 7.50 0.42 -9.91
C ARG A 205 6.29 0.98 -10.65
N LYS A 206 6.34 1.03 -11.98
CA LYS A 206 5.23 1.48 -12.83
C LYS A 206 3.96 0.66 -12.62
N TYR A 207 4.08 -0.67 -12.49
CA TYR A 207 2.95 -1.55 -12.16
C TYR A 207 2.31 -1.17 -10.83
N ILE A 208 3.12 -1.07 -9.77
CA ILE A 208 2.62 -0.73 -8.42
C ILE A 208 1.96 0.65 -8.44
N GLU A 209 2.60 1.66 -9.02
CA GLU A 209 2.06 3.03 -9.14
C GLU A 209 0.69 3.03 -9.83
N ARG A 210 0.55 2.32 -10.97
CA ARG A 210 -0.75 2.20 -11.66
C ARG A 210 -1.81 1.48 -10.84
N GLN A 211 -1.45 0.43 -10.10
CA GLN A 211 -2.40 -0.25 -9.22
C GLN A 211 -2.85 0.67 -8.06
N VAL A 212 -1.91 1.43 -7.48
CA VAL A 212 -2.23 2.42 -6.44
C VAL A 212 -3.13 3.52 -7.00
N GLU A 213 -2.82 4.09 -8.16
CA GLU A 213 -3.66 5.11 -8.82
C GLU A 213 -5.09 4.62 -9.05
N LYS A 214 -5.25 3.40 -9.57
CA LYS A 214 -6.55 2.78 -9.78
C LYS A 214 -7.30 2.59 -8.47
N ALA A 215 -6.63 2.05 -7.46
CA ALA A 215 -7.24 1.81 -6.16
C ALA A 215 -7.59 3.12 -5.43
N GLU A 216 -6.80 4.17 -5.60
CA GLU A 216 -7.12 5.50 -5.08
C GLU A 216 -8.35 6.10 -5.76
N ALA A 217 -8.51 5.92 -7.07
CA ALA A 217 -9.70 6.34 -7.79
C ALA A 217 -10.95 5.62 -7.26
N VAL A 218 -10.85 4.30 -7.07
CA VAL A 218 -11.92 3.48 -6.46
C VAL A 218 -12.22 3.95 -5.04
N TYR A 219 -11.20 4.16 -4.20
CA TYR A 219 -11.36 4.67 -2.85
C TYR A 219 -12.08 6.02 -2.82
N ARG A 220 -11.69 6.98 -3.67
CA ARG A 220 -12.35 8.30 -3.76
C ARG A 220 -13.81 8.17 -4.21
N TYR A 221 -14.09 7.26 -5.15
CA TYR A 221 -15.44 6.97 -5.62
C TYR A 221 -16.29 6.41 -4.47
N LEU A 222 -15.78 5.44 -3.71
CA LEU A 222 -16.47 4.90 -2.54
C LEU A 222 -16.71 5.96 -1.45
N CYS A 223 -15.72 6.82 -1.18
CA CYS A 223 -15.86 7.92 -0.22
C CYS A 223 -16.85 9.00 -0.64
N SER A 224 -17.18 9.11 -1.93
CA SER A 224 -18.20 10.05 -2.41
C SER A 224 -19.63 9.64 -2.03
N GLY A 225 -19.83 8.39 -1.59
CA GLY A 225 -21.16 7.83 -1.29
C GLY A 225 -21.97 7.46 -2.52
N ALA A 226 -21.40 7.55 -3.73
CA ALA A 226 -22.07 7.19 -4.96
C ALA A 226 -22.31 5.67 -5.11
N SER A 227 -21.51 4.84 -4.43
CA SER A 227 -21.63 3.39 -4.44
C SER A 227 -21.04 2.79 -3.16
N GLY A 228 -21.56 1.63 -2.74
CA GLY A 228 -21.00 0.84 -1.66
C GLY A 228 -19.85 -0.05 -2.13
N LEU A 229 -19.07 -0.56 -1.17
CA LEU A 229 -18.01 -1.51 -1.45
C LEU A 229 -18.62 -2.86 -1.89
N ASN A 230 -18.28 -3.31 -3.09
CA ASN A 230 -18.59 -4.63 -3.61
C ASN A 230 -17.31 -5.48 -3.77
N SER A 231 -17.46 -6.73 -4.22
CA SER A 231 -16.35 -7.66 -4.41
C SER A 231 -15.32 -7.22 -5.46
N THR A 232 -15.75 -6.46 -6.48
CA THR A 232 -14.89 -5.96 -7.55
C THR A 232 -14.02 -4.81 -7.04
N PHE A 233 -14.64 -3.80 -6.41
CA PHE A 233 -13.91 -2.69 -5.81
C PHE A 233 -12.98 -3.16 -4.68
N LEU A 234 -13.41 -4.15 -3.89
CA LEU A 234 -12.53 -4.76 -2.89
C LEU A 234 -11.27 -5.36 -3.54
N ALA A 235 -11.40 -6.05 -4.67
CA ALA A 235 -10.25 -6.63 -5.36
C ALA A 235 -9.24 -5.56 -5.81
N ASP A 236 -9.73 -4.41 -6.28
CA ASP A 236 -8.86 -3.29 -6.67
C ASP A 236 -8.17 -2.64 -5.46
N LEU A 237 -8.84 -2.49 -4.32
CA LEU A 237 -8.23 -1.98 -3.08
C LEU A 237 -7.22 -2.95 -2.47
N LEU A 238 -7.43 -4.26 -2.61
CA LEU A 238 -6.53 -5.27 -2.03
C LEU A 238 -5.27 -5.49 -2.86
N ARG A 239 -5.33 -5.31 -4.19
CA ARG A 239 -4.23 -5.66 -5.10
C ARG A 239 -2.91 -4.93 -4.78
N PRO A 240 -2.89 -3.60 -4.54
CA PRO A 240 -1.66 -2.91 -4.16
C PRO A 240 -1.41 -2.91 -2.64
N LEU A 241 -2.20 -3.60 -1.80
CA LEU A 241 -2.07 -3.50 -0.35
C LEU A 241 -0.67 -3.90 0.17
N ASN A 242 -0.09 -4.96 -0.38
CA ASN A 242 1.22 -5.45 0.06
C ASN A 242 2.38 -4.58 -0.45
N ASP A 243 2.30 -4.08 -1.69
CA ASP A 243 3.41 -3.41 -2.38
C ASP A 243 3.27 -1.87 -2.50
N GLY A 244 2.11 -1.30 -2.18
CA GLY A 244 1.75 0.10 -2.41
C GLY A 244 2.37 1.11 -1.43
N GLY A 245 3.18 0.63 -0.48
CA GLY A 245 3.84 1.44 0.55
C GLY A 245 2.95 1.83 1.74
N SER A 246 3.57 2.31 2.82
CA SER A 246 2.90 2.56 4.10
C SER A 246 1.81 3.63 4.02
N VAL A 247 2.01 4.69 3.24
CA VAL A 247 1.02 5.76 3.03
C VAL A 247 -0.29 5.20 2.46
N TYR A 248 -0.20 4.31 1.48
CA TYR A 248 -1.37 3.64 0.92
C TYR A 248 -1.99 2.65 1.91
N GLN A 249 -1.16 1.84 2.57
CA GLN A 249 -1.59 0.85 3.57
C GLN A 249 -2.37 1.50 4.71
N ILE A 250 -1.85 2.58 5.31
CA ILE A 250 -2.52 3.32 6.39
C ILE A 250 -3.89 3.83 5.95
N LYS A 251 -3.97 4.40 4.74
CA LYS A 251 -5.23 4.92 4.17
C LYS A 251 -6.27 3.82 4.01
N ILE A 252 -5.90 2.70 3.39
CA ILE A 252 -6.83 1.59 3.12
C ILE A 252 -7.19 0.82 4.38
N LEU A 253 -6.25 0.59 5.31
CA LEU A 253 -6.56 -0.03 6.59
C LEU A 253 -7.52 0.82 7.41
N THR A 254 -7.37 2.15 7.40
CA THR A 254 -8.31 3.06 8.06
C THR A 254 -9.71 2.95 7.46
N TYR A 255 -9.80 2.87 6.13
CA TYR A 255 -11.07 2.63 5.43
C TYR A 255 -11.67 1.28 5.80
N PHE A 256 -10.91 0.20 5.73
CA PHE A 256 -11.38 -1.15 6.09
C PHE A 256 -11.83 -1.26 7.53
N ARG A 257 -11.16 -0.59 8.45
CA ARG A 257 -11.62 -0.50 9.84
C ARG A 257 -13.01 0.12 9.93
N MET A 258 -13.25 1.25 9.27
CA MET A 258 -14.57 1.88 9.23
C MET A 258 -15.63 0.96 8.61
N ILE A 259 -15.29 0.26 7.53
CA ILE A 259 -16.20 -0.71 6.88
C ILE A 259 -16.56 -1.85 7.84
N LEU A 260 -15.57 -2.45 8.51
CA LEU A 260 -15.79 -3.54 9.46
C LEU A 260 -16.59 -3.10 10.70
N GLU A 261 -16.37 -1.88 11.19
CA GLU A 261 -17.16 -1.31 12.29
C GLU A 261 -18.63 -1.15 11.89
N LYS A 262 -18.91 -0.57 10.72
CA LYS A 262 -20.27 -0.35 10.21
C LYS A 262 -20.99 -1.62 9.78
N ALA A 263 -20.29 -2.57 9.17
CA ALA A 263 -20.88 -3.83 8.70
C ALA A 263 -21.43 -4.72 9.83
N ARG A 264 -21.06 -4.47 11.09
CA ARG A 264 -21.61 -5.16 12.27
C ARG A 264 -23.03 -4.73 12.62
N ILE A 265 -23.41 -3.53 12.20
CA ILE A 265 -24.73 -2.95 12.45
C ILE A 265 -25.52 -3.15 11.14
N PRO A 266 -26.51 -4.06 11.10
CA PRO A 266 -27.21 -4.41 9.86
C PRO A 266 -27.80 -3.21 9.11
N GLU A 267 -28.21 -2.18 9.85
CA GLU A 267 -28.76 -0.91 9.34
C GLU A 267 -27.69 -0.02 8.70
N GLU A 268 -26.45 -0.07 9.19
CA GLU A 268 -25.33 0.72 8.65
C GLU A 268 -24.60 -0.01 7.52
N ALA A 269 -24.69 -1.33 7.45
CA ALA A 269 -24.01 -2.14 6.43
C ALA A 269 -24.35 -1.68 5.01
N ASP A 270 -25.61 -1.34 4.73
CA ASP A 270 -26.06 -0.89 3.39
C ASP A 270 -25.57 0.51 3.04
N THR A 271 -25.07 1.28 4.02
CA THR A 271 -24.48 2.60 3.77
C THR A 271 -23.05 2.52 3.24
N VAL A 272 -22.41 1.35 3.36
CA VAL A 272 -21.00 1.18 3.05
C VAL A 272 -20.69 -0.02 2.18
N LEU A 273 -21.55 -1.04 2.16
CA LEU A 273 -21.43 -2.22 1.32
C LEU A 273 -22.55 -2.20 0.29
N ASP A 274 -22.21 -2.60 -0.93
CA ASP A 274 -23.21 -2.82 -1.96
C ASP A 274 -23.79 -4.23 -1.80
N THR A 275 -24.90 -4.29 -1.09
CA THR A 275 -25.61 -5.51 -0.72
C THR A 275 -26.86 -5.73 -1.57
N TYR A 276 -27.17 -4.79 -2.47
CA TYR A 276 -28.39 -4.85 -3.28
C TYR A 276 -28.39 -6.09 -4.18
N PRO A 277 -29.56 -6.70 -4.44
CA PRO A 277 -29.66 -7.81 -5.36
C PRO A 277 -29.37 -7.34 -6.77
N ASP A 278 -28.50 -8.04 -7.49
CA ASP A 278 -28.45 -7.92 -8.94
C ASP A 278 -29.72 -8.55 -9.50
N TYR A 279 -30.74 -7.72 -9.80
CA TYR A 279 -32.08 -8.14 -10.25
C TYR A 279 -32.09 -9.09 -11.47
N TRP A 280 -30.94 -9.29 -12.12
CA TRP A 280 -30.74 -10.15 -13.29
C TRP A 280 -30.10 -11.52 -12.97
N ASN A 281 -29.61 -11.75 -11.74
CA ASN A 281 -28.96 -12.99 -11.33
C ASN A 281 -29.88 -13.81 -10.40
N GLN A 282 -30.31 -14.98 -10.85
CA GLN A 282 -31.24 -15.85 -10.09
C GLN A 282 -30.53 -16.70 -9.01
N ASP A 283 -29.20 -16.85 -9.07
CA ASP A 283 -28.37 -17.65 -8.15
C ASP A 283 -27.50 -16.77 -7.23
N GLU A 284 -28.04 -15.63 -6.78
CA GLU A 284 -27.25 -14.69 -5.99
C GLU A 284 -27.22 -15.04 -4.48
N PRO A 285 -26.05 -15.00 -3.81
CA PRO A 285 -25.97 -15.28 -2.39
C PRO A 285 -26.77 -14.25 -1.56
N PRO A 286 -27.38 -14.67 -0.42
CA PRO A 286 -28.07 -13.77 0.50
C PRO A 286 -27.18 -12.62 0.98
N LYS A 287 -27.80 -11.48 1.33
CA LYS A 287 -27.11 -10.28 1.86
C LYS A 287 -26.09 -10.64 2.95
N ASP A 288 -26.49 -11.42 3.95
CA ASP A 288 -25.60 -11.80 5.06
C ASP A 288 -24.39 -12.63 4.61
N GLU A 289 -24.52 -13.40 3.53
CA GLU A 289 -23.40 -14.14 2.94
C GLU A 289 -22.46 -13.21 2.16
N LYS A 290 -23.01 -12.23 1.41
CA LYS A 290 -22.21 -11.19 0.74
C LYS A 290 -21.38 -10.38 1.73
N VAL A 291 -22.02 -9.88 2.79
CA VAL A 291 -21.36 -9.09 3.86
C VAL A 291 -20.26 -9.93 4.51
N ARG A 292 -20.55 -11.16 4.93
CA ARG A 292 -19.53 -12.07 5.51
C ARG A 292 -18.37 -12.35 4.55
N THR A 293 -18.64 -12.52 3.26
CA THR A 293 -17.61 -12.77 2.25
C THR A 293 -16.67 -11.57 2.09
N ILE A 294 -17.23 -10.35 2.03
CA ILE A 294 -16.44 -9.12 1.95
C ILE A 294 -15.59 -8.94 3.22
N CYS A 295 -16.21 -9.02 4.40
CA CYS A 295 -15.50 -8.85 5.68
C CYS A 295 -14.41 -9.90 5.87
N SER A 296 -14.67 -11.17 5.55
CA SER A 296 -13.66 -12.23 5.67
C SER A 296 -12.49 -12.04 4.70
N ARG A 297 -12.74 -11.56 3.48
CA ARG A 297 -11.66 -11.21 2.54
C ARG A 297 -10.81 -10.04 3.03
N ILE A 298 -11.43 -9.01 3.61
CA ILE A 298 -10.71 -7.89 4.24
C ILE A 298 -9.82 -8.42 5.37
N LEU A 299 -10.41 -9.18 6.31
CA LEU A 299 -9.68 -9.69 7.47
C LEU A 299 -8.52 -10.61 7.09
N ARG A 300 -8.69 -11.45 6.07
CA ARG A 300 -7.62 -12.30 5.55
C ARG A 300 -6.47 -11.47 4.98
N ALA A 301 -6.78 -10.45 4.19
CA ALA A 301 -5.73 -9.58 3.62
C ALA A 301 -5.01 -8.76 4.71
N VAL A 302 -5.73 -8.31 5.73
CA VAL A 302 -5.15 -7.63 6.91
C VAL A 302 -4.21 -8.56 7.69
N ASP A 303 -4.58 -9.83 7.85
CA ASP A 303 -3.73 -10.84 8.50
C ASP A 303 -2.48 -11.15 7.67
N GLU A 304 -2.61 -11.28 6.34
CA GLU A 304 -1.48 -11.50 5.42
C GLU A 304 -0.50 -10.32 5.43
N LEU A 305 -1.00 -9.08 5.54
CA LEU A 305 -0.18 -7.87 5.56
C LEU A 305 0.77 -7.81 6.76
N TRP A 306 0.39 -8.41 7.90
CA TRP A 306 1.23 -8.44 9.11
C TRP A 306 2.60 -9.05 8.86
N GLU A 307 2.68 -10.09 8.03
CA GLU A 307 3.93 -10.78 7.70
C GLU A 307 4.79 -10.00 6.69
N MET A 308 4.20 -9.03 5.98
CA MET A 308 4.85 -8.31 4.88
C MET A 308 5.31 -6.90 5.25
N THR A 309 4.74 -6.30 6.32
CA THR A 309 5.05 -4.94 6.73
C THR A 309 5.97 -4.87 7.94
N ALA A 310 6.89 -3.92 7.91
CA ALA A 310 7.75 -3.53 9.04
C ALA A 310 7.37 -2.16 9.61
N ASP A 311 6.38 -1.48 9.03
CA ASP A 311 5.96 -0.16 9.45
C ASP A 311 5.12 -0.25 10.74
N GLU A 312 5.55 0.46 11.78
CA GLU A 312 4.93 0.40 13.11
C GLU A 312 3.49 0.92 13.12
N GLU A 313 3.17 1.94 12.32
CA GLU A 313 1.84 2.53 12.25
C GLU A 313 0.87 1.58 11.52
N VAL A 314 1.33 0.97 10.43
CA VAL A 314 0.59 -0.07 9.72
C VAL A 314 0.31 -1.26 10.65
N ARG A 315 1.32 -1.73 11.40
CA ARG A 315 1.17 -2.82 12.37
C ARG A 315 0.17 -2.48 13.47
N ALA A 316 0.22 -1.27 14.01
CA ALA A 316 -0.75 -0.80 15.01
C ALA A 316 -2.19 -0.81 14.45
N LEU A 317 -2.40 -0.39 13.21
CA LEU A 317 -3.71 -0.42 12.56
C LEU A 317 -4.22 -1.84 12.32
N ILE A 318 -3.37 -2.76 11.86
CA ILE A 318 -3.70 -4.19 11.71
C ILE A 318 -4.21 -4.74 13.05
N ILE A 319 -3.48 -4.48 14.13
CA ILE A 319 -3.86 -4.95 15.46
C ILE A 319 -5.15 -4.30 15.94
N ARG A 320 -5.37 -3.02 15.66
CA ARG A 320 -6.62 -2.34 16.03
C ARG A 320 -7.83 -2.92 15.30
N ILE A 321 -7.70 -3.23 14.01
CA ILE A 321 -8.74 -3.92 13.23
C ILE A 321 -9.06 -5.27 13.87
N ARG A 322 -8.03 -6.10 14.10
CA ARG A 322 -8.20 -7.43 14.70
C ARG A 322 -8.75 -7.36 16.11
N PHE A 323 -8.28 -6.42 16.93
CA PHE A 323 -8.80 -6.17 18.25
C PHE A 323 -10.30 -5.91 18.18
N GLY A 324 -10.74 -5.08 17.24
CA GLY A 324 -12.15 -4.79 17.00
C GLY A 324 -13.00 -6.06 16.88
N GLU A 325 -12.56 -7.06 16.13
CA GLU A 325 -13.32 -8.29 15.80
C GLU A 325 -13.61 -9.21 16.98
N TYR A 326 -12.88 -9.07 18.10
CA TYR A 326 -13.17 -9.88 19.29
C TYR A 326 -14.44 -9.39 19.99
N ALA A 327 -15.51 -10.17 19.97
CA ALA A 327 -16.75 -9.84 20.68
C ALA A 327 -16.55 -9.81 22.20
N ASN A 328 -15.81 -10.78 22.75
CA ASN A 328 -15.55 -10.88 24.19
C ASN A 328 -14.13 -10.40 24.54
N LYS A 329 -14.02 -9.13 24.96
CA LYS A 329 -12.73 -8.54 25.34
C LYS A 329 -12.13 -9.15 26.63
N ARG A 330 -12.98 -9.64 27.54
CA ARG A 330 -12.53 -10.30 28.79
C ARG A 330 -11.82 -11.61 28.46
N GLU A 331 -12.43 -12.43 27.60
CA GLU A 331 -11.84 -13.69 27.16
C GLU A 331 -10.53 -13.46 26.39
N LEU A 332 -10.49 -12.45 25.50
CA LEU A 332 -9.27 -12.07 24.81
C LEU A 332 -8.15 -11.71 25.79
N LEU A 333 -8.45 -10.93 26.84
CA LEU A 333 -7.45 -10.52 27.82
C LEU A 333 -6.90 -11.72 28.61
N GLU A 334 -7.76 -12.67 28.99
CA GLU A 334 -7.33 -13.92 29.65
C GLU A 334 -6.47 -14.79 28.72
N GLN A 335 -6.80 -14.87 27.43
CA GLN A 335 -5.95 -15.55 26.44
C GLN A 335 -4.59 -14.87 26.31
N ILE A 336 -4.53 -13.54 26.28
CA ILE A 336 -3.28 -12.78 26.25
C ILE A 336 -2.47 -13.04 27.53
N ARG A 337 -3.13 -13.01 28.69
CA ARG A 337 -2.50 -13.30 29.98
C ARG A 337 -1.87 -14.69 30.00
N SER A 338 -2.61 -15.72 29.61
CA SER A 338 -2.12 -17.10 29.53
C SER A 338 -0.89 -17.21 28.62
N LYS A 339 -0.90 -16.53 27.47
CA LYS A 339 0.25 -16.49 26.56
C LYS A 339 1.45 -15.73 27.14
N ALA A 340 1.21 -14.64 27.86
CA ALA A 340 2.24 -13.83 28.49
C ALA A 340 2.84 -14.50 29.75
N GLU A 341 2.12 -15.43 30.37
CA GLU A 341 2.59 -16.24 31.50
C GLU A 341 3.35 -17.51 31.07
N GLY A 342 3.32 -17.88 29.78
CA GLY A 342 3.98 -19.06 29.21
C GLY A 342 5.50 -18.91 28.99
N GLU A 343 6.04 -19.69 28.05
CA GLU A 343 7.45 -19.65 27.65
C GLU A 343 7.89 -18.25 27.15
N ARG A 344 9.20 -18.01 27.07
CA ARG A 344 9.76 -16.75 26.55
C ARG A 344 9.18 -16.44 25.17
N LEU A 345 8.42 -15.34 25.10
CA LEU A 345 7.83 -14.84 23.86
C LEU A 345 8.93 -14.49 22.84
N SER A 346 8.68 -14.78 21.56
CA SER A 346 9.48 -14.23 20.46
C SER A 346 9.28 -12.72 20.38
N SER A 347 10.24 -11.99 19.79
CA SER A 347 10.13 -10.53 19.62
C SER A 347 8.85 -10.12 18.87
N ALA A 348 8.50 -10.82 17.79
CA ALA A 348 7.29 -10.59 17.02
C ALA A 348 6.01 -10.87 17.84
N ALA A 349 6.01 -11.92 18.67
CA ALA A 349 4.88 -12.22 19.55
C ALA A 349 4.73 -11.15 20.65
N GLN A 350 5.85 -10.69 21.22
CA GLN A 350 5.86 -9.64 22.24
C GLN A 350 5.35 -8.31 21.69
N GLU A 351 5.76 -7.91 20.49
CA GLU A 351 5.26 -6.72 19.80
C GLU A 351 3.75 -6.82 19.54
N LYS A 352 3.31 -7.96 18.99
CA LYS A 352 1.88 -8.21 18.72
C LYS A 352 1.03 -8.12 19.99
N LEU A 353 1.49 -8.73 21.10
CA LEU A 353 0.80 -8.67 22.39
C LEU A 353 0.84 -7.26 22.99
N SER A 354 1.95 -6.54 22.87
CA SER A 354 2.05 -5.14 23.31
C SER A 354 1.01 -4.27 22.61
N LEU A 355 0.97 -4.29 21.28
CA LEU A 355 0.00 -3.52 20.49
C LEU A 355 -1.44 -3.89 20.85
N MET A 356 -1.71 -5.19 21.06
CA MET A 356 -3.03 -5.67 21.44
C MET A 356 -3.44 -5.17 22.83
N LEU A 357 -2.52 -5.19 23.80
CA LEU A 357 -2.75 -4.68 25.15
C LEU A 357 -2.92 -3.16 25.16
N GLN A 358 -2.22 -2.43 24.28
CA GLN A 358 -2.42 -0.99 24.13
C GLN A 358 -3.83 -0.64 23.62
N CYS A 359 -4.43 -1.49 22.79
CA CYS A 359 -5.83 -1.29 22.37
C CYS A 359 -6.83 -1.34 23.54
N PHE A 360 -6.53 -2.09 24.61
CA PHE A 360 -7.36 -2.08 25.81
C PHE A 360 -7.36 -0.72 26.53
N LEU A 361 -6.32 0.11 26.35
CA LEU A 361 -6.19 1.41 27.00
C LEU A 361 -7.05 2.51 26.34
N HIS A 362 -7.73 2.21 25.23
CA HIS A 362 -8.60 3.18 24.56
C HIS A 362 -9.82 3.58 25.40
N PRO A 363 -10.33 4.83 25.25
CA PRO A 363 -11.39 5.37 26.11
C PRO A 363 -12.66 4.49 26.19
N GLU A 364 -13.01 3.84 25.08
CA GLU A 364 -14.22 3.02 24.92
C GLU A 364 -14.23 1.73 25.77
N GLN A 365 -13.09 1.29 26.30
CA GLN A 365 -12.98 0.02 27.02
C GLN A 365 -13.36 0.15 28.50
N GLU A 366 -13.75 -0.96 29.14
CA GLU A 366 -14.07 -1.00 30.57
C GLU A 366 -12.82 -0.74 31.43
N ASP A 367 -12.96 0.02 32.53
CA ASP A 367 -11.82 0.35 33.39
C ASP A 367 -11.16 -0.87 34.04
N VAL A 368 -11.94 -1.90 34.38
CA VAL A 368 -11.40 -3.15 34.93
C VAL A 368 -10.42 -3.79 33.95
N LEU A 369 -10.78 -3.84 32.66
CA LEU A 369 -9.94 -4.38 31.59
C LEU A 369 -8.70 -3.52 31.36
N LYS A 370 -8.85 -2.19 31.39
CA LYS A 370 -7.73 -1.24 31.25
C LYS A 370 -6.70 -1.43 32.35
N LEU A 371 -7.14 -1.59 33.60
CA LEU A 371 -6.26 -1.81 34.75
C LEU A 371 -5.51 -3.14 34.64
N GLN A 372 -6.21 -4.23 34.29
CA GLN A 372 -5.60 -5.55 34.06
C GLN A 372 -4.59 -5.51 32.90
N ALA A 373 -4.95 -4.89 31.77
CA ALA A 373 -4.04 -4.72 30.64
C ALA A 373 -2.80 -3.89 31.00
N SER A 374 -2.97 -2.84 31.81
CA SER A 374 -1.87 -2.02 32.31
C SER A 374 -0.89 -2.83 33.14
N GLN A 375 -1.37 -3.71 34.02
CA GLN A 375 -0.50 -4.61 34.80
C GLN A 375 0.34 -5.53 33.91
N LEU A 376 -0.26 -6.09 32.85
CA LEU A 376 0.44 -6.94 31.89
C LEU A 376 1.50 -6.15 31.10
N LEU A 377 1.19 -4.93 30.66
CA LEU A 377 2.15 -4.05 29.97
C LEU A 377 3.33 -3.68 30.88
N LEU A 378 3.08 -3.39 32.16
CA LEU A 378 4.11 -2.98 33.10
C LEU A 378 5.11 -4.10 33.41
N PHE A 379 4.60 -5.31 33.71
CA PHE A 379 5.42 -6.38 34.30
C PHE A 379 5.67 -7.59 33.40
N LYS A 380 4.75 -7.92 32.49
CA LYS A 380 4.90 -9.11 31.63
C LYS A 380 5.54 -8.78 30.30
N ILE A 381 5.06 -7.73 29.62
CA ILE A 381 5.67 -7.27 28.38
C ILE A 381 6.96 -6.49 28.69
N GLY A 382 6.89 -5.51 29.61
CA GLY A 382 8.05 -4.93 30.27
C GLY A 382 8.97 -4.06 29.39
N ASP A 383 8.67 -3.87 28.11
CA ASP A 383 9.43 -2.94 27.27
C ASP A 383 9.12 -1.47 27.64
N PRO A 384 10.04 -0.52 27.39
CA PRO A 384 9.86 0.87 27.79
C PRO A 384 8.61 1.54 27.20
N ALA A 385 8.25 1.25 25.95
CA ALA A 385 7.11 1.87 25.29
C ALA A 385 5.80 1.38 25.90
N SER A 386 5.66 0.07 26.11
CA SER A 386 4.54 -0.56 26.81
C SER A 386 4.36 0.00 28.23
N ARG A 387 5.46 0.09 28.97
CA ARG A 387 5.47 0.66 30.33
C ARG A 387 4.99 2.11 30.34
N LEU A 388 5.51 2.95 29.44
CA LEU A 388 5.08 4.34 29.34
C LEU A 388 3.59 4.48 28.99
N SER A 389 3.08 3.66 28.07
CA SER A 389 1.66 3.66 27.71
C SER A 389 0.76 3.31 28.90
N ALA A 390 1.13 2.28 29.68
CA ALA A 390 0.41 1.91 30.90
C ALA A 390 0.48 3.01 31.97
N LEU A 391 1.66 3.60 32.23
CA LEU A 391 1.80 4.68 33.22
C LEU A 391 1.04 5.95 32.80
N ARG A 392 0.96 6.27 31.51
CA ARG A 392 0.13 7.38 31.00
C ARG A 392 -1.35 7.16 31.27
N TYR A 393 -1.84 5.94 31.04
CA TYR A 393 -3.22 5.59 31.38
C TYR A 393 -3.47 5.71 32.89
N LEU A 394 -2.62 5.12 33.72
CA LEU A 394 -2.76 5.19 35.18
C LEU A 394 -2.73 6.64 35.69
N ALA A 395 -1.93 7.51 35.07
CA ALA A 395 -1.86 8.92 35.43
C ALA A 395 -3.19 9.61 35.13
N SER A 396 -3.70 9.42 33.91
CA SER A 396 -5.02 9.93 33.54
C SER A 396 -6.13 9.40 34.44
N TYR A 397 -6.05 8.12 34.85
CA TYR A 397 -7.01 7.50 35.76
C TYR A 397 -6.99 8.15 37.15
N LEU A 398 -5.81 8.37 37.74
CA LEU A 398 -5.63 9.06 39.03
C LEU A 398 -6.03 10.54 38.99
N GLU A 399 -5.70 11.22 37.89
CA GLU A 399 -5.94 12.64 37.72
C GLU A 399 -7.44 12.94 37.58
N ASN A 400 -8.16 12.12 36.81
CA ASN A 400 -9.53 12.42 36.41
C ASN A 400 -10.62 11.69 37.22
N LYS A 401 -10.27 10.62 37.96
CA LYS A 401 -11.25 9.88 38.78
C LYS A 401 -11.16 10.20 40.26
N ASN A 402 -12.30 10.07 40.95
CA ASN A 402 -12.37 10.13 42.40
C ASN A 402 -12.19 8.73 43.00
N LEU A 403 -10.94 8.29 43.05
CA LEU A 403 -10.58 6.97 43.56
C LEU A 403 -10.69 6.90 45.08
N ASN A 404 -11.19 5.76 45.57
CA ASN A 404 -11.21 5.45 46.99
C ASN A 404 -9.80 5.06 47.51
N TYR A 405 -9.67 4.90 48.83
CA TYR A 405 -8.40 4.59 49.48
C TYR A 405 -7.78 3.27 48.96
N ALA A 406 -8.59 2.24 48.74
CA ALA A 406 -8.11 0.93 48.27
C ALA A 406 -7.62 0.98 46.81
N GLU A 407 -8.33 1.71 45.94
CA GLU A 407 -7.94 1.90 44.53
C GLU A 407 -6.62 2.66 44.43
N LYS A 408 -6.48 3.76 45.19
CA LYS A 408 -5.21 4.49 45.28
C LYS A 408 -4.09 3.60 45.82
N GLY A 409 -4.34 2.87 46.91
CA GLY A 409 -3.38 1.95 47.51
C GLY A 409 -2.92 0.85 46.56
N SER A 410 -3.82 0.33 45.71
CA SER A 410 -3.47 -0.66 44.69
C SER A 410 -2.54 -0.08 43.63
N ILE A 411 -2.79 1.13 43.14
CA ILE A 411 -1.93 1.78 42.14
C ILE A 411 -0.56 2.10 42.75
N VAL A 412 -0.55 2.62 43.97
CA VAL A 412 0.68 2.91 44.72
C VAL A 412 1.53 1.65 44.88
N THR A 413 0.93 0.53 45.27
CA THR A 413 1.65 -0.76 45.42
C THR A 413 2.28 -1.21 44.11
N VAL A 414 1.54 -1.13 43.00
CA VAL A 414 2.05 -1.44 41.65
C VAL A 414 3.21 -0.52 41.25
N VAL A 415 3.12 0.76 41.56
CA VAL A 415 4.17 1.73 41.24
C VAL A 415 5.42 1.50 42.09
N ASP A 416 5.26 1.18 43.39
CA ASP A 416 6.38 0.83 44.28
C ASP A 416 7.11 -0.43 43.79
N GLU A 417 6.37 -1.47 43.38
CA GLU A 417 6.93 -2.68 42.79
C GLU A 417 7.76 -2.37 41.52
N LEU A 418 7.26 -1.48 40.66
CA LEU A 418 7.98 -1.05 39.45
C LEU A 418 9.25 -0.26 39.79
N LEU A 419 9.18 0.66 40.77
CA LEU A 419 10.32 1.50 41.17
C LEU A 419 11.42 0.70 41.89
N ALA A 420 11.08 -0.44 42.49
CA ALA A 420 12.06 -1.37 43.08
C ALA A 420 13.00 -2.00 42.02
N GLU A 421 12.66 -1.94 40.73
CA GLU A 421 13.53 -2.44 39.66
C GLU A 421 14.80 -1.59 39.49
N LYS A 422 15.97 -2.22 39.70
CA LYS A 422 17.29 -1.56 39.65
C LYS A 422 17.66 -0.97 38.28
N LYS A 423 17.12 -1.50 37.18
CA LYS A 423 17.44 -1.10 35.80
C LYS A 423 16.22 -0.50 35.07
N LEU A 424 15.44 0.32 35.78
CA LEU A 424 14.32 1.04 35.17
C LEU A 424 14.83 2.26 34.38
N GLY A 425 14.45 2.37 33.10
CA GLY A 425 14.83 3.51 32.26
C GLY A 425 14.31 4.84 32.81
N GLY A 426 15.08 5.92 32.61
CA GLY A 426 14.79 7.27 33.15
C GLY A 426 13.34 7.74 32.93
N PRO A 427 12.83 7.77 31.69
CA PRO A 427 11.47 8.24 31.42
C PRO A 427 10.37 7.43 32.13
N VAL A 428 10.55 6.11 32.25
CA VAL A 428 9.62 5.22 32.95
C VAL A 428 9.67 5.51 34.45
N ARG A 429 10.87 5.66 35.01
CA ARG A 429 11.09 5.99 36.43
C ARG A 429 10.48 7.35 36.78
N GLU A 430 10.74 8.39 36.01
CA GLU A 430 10.18 9.73 36.22
C GLU A 430 8.65 9.71 36.22
N LYS A 431 8.04 9.01 35.25
CA LYS A 431 6.57 8.91 35.18
C LYS A 431 5.98 8.08 36.33
N ALA A 432 6.67 7.03 36.76
CA ALA A 432 6.27 6.22 37.91
C ALA A 432 6.40 7.03 39.23
N GLN A 433 7.47 7.79 39.42
CA GLN A 433 7.60 8.67 40.58
C GLN A 433 6.53 9.78 40.58
N TYR A 434 6.18 10.33 39.41
CA TYR A 434 5.05 11.26 39.27
C TYR A 434 3.72 10.63 39.71
N LEU A 435 3.45 9.39 39.33
CA LEU A 435 2.27 8.64 39.78
C LEU A 435 2.25 8.47 41.30
N LEU A 436 3.37 8.09 41.89
CA LEU A 436 3.51 7.96 43.34
C LEU A 436 3.26 9.30 44.05
N PHE A 437 3.80 10.39 43.49
CA PHE A 437 3.62 11.74 44.01
C PHE A 437 2.15 12.17 44.06
N ILE A 438 1.38 11.95 42.99
CA ILE A 438 -0.03 12.35 42.96
C ILE A 438 -0.96 11.42 43.75
N ALA A 439 -0.53 10.19 44.02
CA ALA A 439 -1.34 9.19 44.71
C ALA A 439 -1.09 9.15 46.22
N ASP A 440 0.17 9.17 46.65
CA ASP A 440 0.62 9.11 48.04
C ASP A 440 2.04 9.72 48.18
N PRO A 441 2.15 11.05 48.27
CA PRO A 441 3.45 11.73 48.25
C PRO A 441 4.34 11.38 49.45
N GLU A 442 3.78 10.93 50.58
CA GLU A 442 4.54 10.56 51.79
C GLU A 442 5.44 9.33 51.60
N ARG A 443 5.20 8.54 50.54
CA ARG A 443 6.05 7.41 50.17
C ARG A 443 7.34 7.81 49.47
N LEU A 444 7.42 9.02 48.92
CA LEU A 444 8.64 9.56 48.32
C LEU A 444 9.61 10.06 49.40
N LYS A 445 10.21 9.12 50.13
CA LYS A 445 11.12 9.42 51.25
C LYS A 445 12.57 9.70 50.83
N GLY A 446 12.95 9.32 49.61
CA GLY A 446 14.29 9.59 49.07
C GLY A 446 14.43 11.04 48.60
N GLU A 447 15.47 11.75 49.07
CA GLU A 447 15.75 13.12 48.61
C GLU A 447 15.93 13.19 47.08
N ASP A 448 16.60 12.19 46.50
CA ASP A 448 16.81 12.10 45.04
C ASP A 448 15.51 11.85 44.27
N ASP A 449 14.61 11.02 44.80
CA ASP A 449 13.31 10.75 44.18
C ASP A 449 12.43 12.00 44.21
N LEU A 450 12.39 12.71 45.34
CA LEU A 450 11.64 13.96 45.47
C LEU A 450 12.22 15.05 44.57
N LYS A 451 13.55 15.18 44.51
CA LYS A 451 14.23 16.11 43.60
C LYS A 451 13.90 15.83 42.13
N SER A 452 13.91 14.55 41.73
CA SER A 452 13.57 14.10 40.38
C SER A 452 12.14 14.48 40.00
N VAL A 453 11.16 14.19 40.87
CA VAL A 453 9.76 14.54 40.63
C VAL A 453 9.55 16.05 40.53
N LEU A 454 10.15 16.83 41.43
CA LEU A 454 10.02 18.29 41.39
C LEU A 454 10.64 18.87 40.11
N ALA A 455 11.75 18.31 39.63
CA ALA A 455 12.33 18.71 38.34
C ALA A 455 11.39 18.35 37.16
N TYR A 456 10.79 17.16 37.17
CA TYR A 456 9.78 16.75 36.18
C TYR A 456 8.57 17.70 36.18
N LEU A 457 8.03 18.02 37.36
CA LEU A 457 6.90 18.96 37.51
C LEU A 457 7.25 20.38 37.05
N ARG A 458 8.50 20.81 37.27
CA ARG A 458 8.98 22.10 36.77
C ARG A 458 8.91 22.18 35.24
N GLY A 459 9.36 21.13 34.56
CA GLY A 459 9.28 21.05 33.10
C GLY A 459 7.83 21.17 32.60
N ILE A 460 6.87 20.58 33.32
CA ILE A 460 5.44 20.71 32.99
C ILE A 460 4.93 22.14 33.25
N ALA A 461 5.24 22.70 34.43
CA ALA A 461 4.72 24.00 34.85
C ALA A 461 5.30 25.17 34.03
N GLU A 462 6.54 25.07 33.56
CA GLU A 462 7.20 26.08 32.72
C GLU A 462 7.00 25.82 31.21
N GLY A 463 6.53 24.62 30.83
CA GLY A 463 6.30 24.19 29.45
C GLY A 463 4.84 24.28 29.02
N GLU A 464 4.33 23.18 28.46
CA GLU A 464 2.98 23.08 27.87
C GLU A 464 1.83 23.14 28.90
N GLY A 465 2.13 23.01 30.19
CA GLY A 465 1.13 22.98 31.27
C GLY A 465 0.50 21.60 31.50
N PHE A 466 -0.52 21.56 32.36
CA PHE A 466 -1.20 20.31 32.75
C PHE A 466 -2.29 19.92 31.76
N ALA A 467 -2.48 18.61 31.57
CA ALA A 467 -3.48 18.06 30.65
C ALA A 467 -4.93 18.43 31.01
N SER A 468 -5.23 18.70 32.29
CA SER A 468 -6.56 19.11 32.74
C SER A 468 -6.49 19.93 34.04
N GLU A 469 -7.57 20.65 34.36
CA GLU A 469 -7.70 21.34 35.65
C GLU A 469 -7.66 20.34 36.82
N ASN A 470 -8.24 19.13 36.65
CA ASN A 470 -8.18 18.09 37.68
C ASN A 470 -6.75 17.63 37.93
N ALA A 471 -5.95 17.43 36.87
CA ALA A 471 -4.53 17.11 37.00
C ALA A 471 -3.77 18.21 37.76
N ARG A 472 -4.03 19.48 37.41
CA ARG A 472 -3.47 20.64 38.12
C ARG A 472 -3.82 20.63 39.62
N GLN A 473 -5.09 20.43 39.96
CA GLN A 473 -5.55 20.39 41.35
C GLN A 473 -4.93 19.23 42.14
N ARG A 474 -4.81 18.04 41.55
CA ARG A 474 -4.16 16.88 42.18
C ARG A 474 -2.68 17.15 42.49
N VAL A 475 -1.98 17.78 41.57
CA VAL A 475 -0.57 18.17 41.76
C VAL A 475 -0.45 19.22 42.86
N LEU A 476 -1.31 20.25 42.88
CA LEU A 476 -1.33 21.25 43.95
C LEU A 476 -1.59 20.63 45.33
N GLN A 477 -2.59 19.73 45.44
CA GLN A 477 -2.86 19.00 46.69
C GLN A 477 -1.64 18.21 47.18
N SER A 478 -0.94 17.56 46.26
CA SER A 478 0.24 16.76 46.57
C SER A 478 1.45 17.63 46.96
N LEU A 479 1.62 18.79 46.31
CA LEU A 479 2.63 19.79 46.70
C LEU A 479 2.37 20.32 48.12
N THR A 480 1.11 20.65 48.45
CA THR A 480 0.76 21.09 49.82
C THR A 480 1.10 20.02 50.86
N ALA A 481 0.82 18.74 50.57
CA ALA A 481 1.19 17.64 51.45
C ALA A 481 2.71 17.54 51.64
N VAL A 482 3.49 17.69 50.56
CA VAL A 482 4.97 17.67 50.58
C VAL A 482 5.55 18.83 51.39
N ILE A 483 5.01 20.03 51.23
CA ILE A 483 5.44 21.23 51.98
C ILE A 483 5.21 21.05 53.49
N ALA A 484 4.15 20.32 53.87
CA ALA A 484 3.80 20.04 55.25
C ALA A 484 4.59 18.88 55.89
N MET A 485 5.41 18.15 55.14
CA MET A 485 6.18 17.01 55.67
C MET A 485 7.24 17.49 56.69
N ALA A 486 7.27 16.87 57.87
CA ALA A 486 8.14 17.30 58.97
C ALA A 486 9.64 17.11 58.70
N ASN A 487 10.03 16.12 57.88
CA ASN A 487 11.42 15.72 57.66
C ASN A 487 11.95 16.08 56.26
N ILE A 488 11.32 17.02 55.57
CA ILE A 488 11.76 17.44 54.23
C ILE A 488 12.96 18.39 54.30
N ASN A 489 13.91 18.22 53.39
CA ASN A 489 15.02 19.14 53.20
C ASN A 489 14.52 20.54 52.81
N GLU A 490 15.01 21.59 53.47
CA GLU A 490 14.64 22.99 53.21
C GLU A 490 14.80 23.41 51.73
N LYS A 491 15.79 22.89 51.01
CA LYS A 491 15.95 23.18 49.57
C LYS A 491 14.81 22.58 48.74
N LEU A 492 14.38 21.36 49.07
CA LEU A 492 13.29 20.68 48.38
C LEU A 492 11.94 21.30 48.75
N LYS A 493 11.78 21.74 50.00
CA LYS A 493 10.61 22.49 50.47
C LYS A 493 10.44 23.80 49.69
N LYS A 494 11.51 24.58 49.54
CA LYS A 494 11.51 25.81 48.72
C LYS A 494 11.21 25.54 47.25
N ALA A 495 11.73 24.44 46.69
CA ALA A 495 11.43 24.03 45.33
C ALA A 495 9.94 23.65 45.15
N ALA A 496 9.34 22.97 46.12
CA ALA A 496 7.90 22.66 46.13
C ALA A 496 7.04 23.92 46.25
N GLN A 497 7.40 24.87 47.13
CA GLN A 497 6.73 26.17 47.27
C GLN A 497 6.81 26.99 45.98
N TYR A 498 7.99 27.02 45.35
CA TYR A 498 8.18 27.65 44.04
C TYR A 498 7.22 27.07 42.99
N LEU A 499 7.12 25.74 42.91
CA LEU A 499 6.23 25.07 41.97
C LEU A 499 4.77 25.34 42.28
N GLU A 500 4.37 25.30 43.55
CA GLU A 500 3.00 25.64 43.95
C GLU A 500 2.63 27.05 43.50
N PHE A 501 3.50 28.04 43.77
CA PHE A 501 3.30 29.40 43.32
C PHE A 501 3.21 29.50 41.79
N LYS A 502 4.16 28.86 41.09
CA LYS A 502 4.24 28.94 39.62
C LYS A 502 3.02 28.30 38.94
N ILE A 503 2.51 27.20 39.49
CA ILE A 503 1.32 26.51 38.96
C ILE A 503 0.04 27.32 39.22
N ARG A 504 -0.06 27.99 40.38
CA ARG A 504 -1.17 28.89 40.69
C ARG A 504 -1.11 30.19 39.89
N ASN A 505 0.09 30.69 39.62
CA ASN A 505 0.36 31.96 38.95
C ASN A 505 1.28 31.77 37.72
N PRO A 506 0.78 31.23 36.59
CA PRO A 506 1.61 30.84 35.45
C PRO A 506 2.39 32.01 34.83
N LYS A 507 1.82 33.22 34.89
CA LYS A 507 2.38 34.45 34.30
C LYS A 507 3.43 35.13 35.19
N ASP A 508 3.48 34.78 36.47
CA ASP A 508 4.36 35.43 37.42
C ASP A 508 5.64 34.61 37.61
N SER A 509 6.74 35.32 37.89
CA SER A 509 7.97 34.70 38.38
C SER A 509 8.08 35.07 39.86
N PRO A 510 8.09 34.09 40.79
CA PRO A 510 8.12 34.42 42.21
C PRO A 510 9.40 35.17 42.54
N THR A 511 9.26 36.33 43.18
CA THR A 511 10.34 36.95 43.95
C THR A 511 10.48 36.20 45.27
N TRP A 512 11.70 36.10 45.82
CA TRP A 512 11.96 35.32 47.05
C TRP A 512 11.11 35.76 48.25
N GLU A 513 10.59 36.99 48.25
CA GLU A 513 9.68 37.55 49.25
C GLU A 513 8.23 37.01 49.15
N ALA A 514 7.84 36.41 48.02
CA ALA A 514 6.51 35.81 47.82
C ALA A 514 6.45 34.33 48.22
N LEU A 515 7.58 33.73 48.63
CA LEU A 515 7.73 32.31 48.94
C LEU A 515 7.96 32.03 50.44
N THR A 516 8.04 33.08 51.27
CA THR A 516 8.07 33.04 52.74
C THR A 516 6.69 33.27 53.31
#